data_AF-A0A3S0Y2S3-F1
#
_entry.id   AF-A0A3S0Y2S3-F1
#
_cell.length_a   1.000
_cell.length_b   1.000
_cell.length_c   1.000
_cell.angle_alpha   90.00
_cell.angle_beta   90.00
_cell.angle_gamma   90.00
#
_symmetry.space_group_name_H-M   'P 1'
#
loop_
_entity.id
_entity.type
_entity.pdbx_description
1 polymer ?
#
loop_
_entity_poly.entity_id
_entity_poly.type
_entity_poly.pdbx_seq_one_letter_code
_entity_poly.pdbx_strand_id
1 'polypeptide(L)'
;MFDESHKFCPSLLFTGESIPTPPQQFTPFDIPSTKLPSAFVTAAMKLFEQGLADPRGCQYQEIEVGTGSCWTGDAGVVKVRGWVLPTPRKDKQHFAICWNGLVYPVVSVGATANVQEDVLKAIQQEFGARCIDGFDFARSEWFSIFERSRSPIKVCLLLRLGEIALAEMFWTTWITKISEDADYRRKNFKDPYLILATEWLWALFDRAVCAHMRGDDKLALLSAELLLPTWPMVEAESKHRGYEYHFSCRDSKESHYLRFLETLPALLLDQQRRAQQLKRQQVLKVGLDKYPDKTNRIHALIEDLEEVFVRQMGQPDYPYLRGHPIVQALIAEGVEAVEPLLACLENDTRLTRTVYFFRDFSRHRKLLSVHEVAYIALTNILKTSFCEKFELTDRLYSQGTEGRQEIAAKIREYLRLNPIRKIFYKLRHRL
;
A
#
# COMPACT_ATOMS: atom_id res chain seq x y z
N MET A 1 18.22 -4.79 4.31
CA MET A 1 19.30 -5.72 3.91
C MET A 1 18.69 -7.09 4.07
N PHE A 2 18.20 -7.67 2.97
CA PHE A 2 17.60 -9.01 2.99
C PHE A 2 18.73 -10.02 3.17
N ASP A 3 18.55 -10.97 4.07
CA ASP A 3 19.38 -12.17 4.16
C ASP A 3 19.23 -12.93 2.83
N GLU A 4 20.28 -12.94 2.02
CA GLU A 4 20.33 -13.58 0.69
C GLU A 4 20.19 -15.11 0.75
N SER A 5 20.04 -15.71 1.93
CA SER A 5 19.85 -17.16 2.09
C SER A 5 18.40 -17.64 2.02
N HIS A 6 17.41 -16.73 2.00
CA HIS A 6 16.01 -17.11 1.80
C HIS A 6 15.69 -17.35 0.32
N LYS A 7 15.40 -18.60 -0.03
CA LYS A 7 14.78 -18.94 -1.32
C LYS A 7 13.47 -18.16 -1.43
N PHE A 8 13.40 -17.22 -2.37
CA PHE A 8 12.20 -16.45 -2.65
C PHE A 8 11.07 -17.41 -3.04
N CYS A 9 10.08 -17.55 -2.17
CA CYS A 9 8.85 -18.30 -2.43
C CYS A 9 7.74 -17.27 -2.65
N PRO A 10 7.19 -17.12 -3.87
CA PRO A 10 6.16 -16.13 -4.14
C PRO A 10 4.94 -16.31 -3.24
N SER A 11 4.30 -15.21 -2.85
CA SER A 11 3.04 -15.26 -2.10
C SER A 11 1.93 -15.83 -2.99
N LEU A 12 1.15 -16.77 -2.45
CA LEU A 12 -0.05 -17.26 -3.13
C LEU A 12 -1.14 -16.18 -3.10
N LEU A 13 -1.88 -16.04 -4.21
CA LEU A 13 -3.03 -15.14 -4.27
C LEU A 13 -4.12 -15.62 -3.31
N PHE A 14 -4.74 -14.71 -2.58
CA PHE A 14 -5.80 -15.05 -1.65
C PHE A 14 -7.05 -15.51 -2.40
N THR A 15 -7.55 -16.70 -2.08
CA THR A 15 -8.72 -17.28 -2.74
C THR A 15 -10.01 -17.16 -1.94
N GLY A 16 -9.93 -16.84 -0.64
CA GLY A 16 -11.10 -16.71 0.23
C GLY A 16 -11.95 -15.48 -0.08
N GLU A 17 -13.17 -15.45 0.47
CA GLU A 17 -14.13 -14.35 0.26
C GLU A 17 -14.12 -13.32 1.39
N SER A 18 -13.52 -13.66 2.55
CA SER A 18 -13.51 -12.79 3.73
C SER A 18 -12.31 -13.05 4.61
N ILE A 19 -11.88 -12.03 5.35
CA ILE A 19 -10.95 -12.18 6.48
C ILE A 19 -11.78 -12.39 7.75
N PRO A 20 -11.58 -13.47 8.52
CA PRO A 20 -12.38 -13.75 9.70
C PRO A 20 -12.11 -12.74 10.83
N THR A 21 -13.14 -12.48 11.62
CA THR A 21 -13.03 -11.72 12.87
C THR A 21 -12.40 -12.59 13.96
N PRO A 22 -11.44 -12.08 14.75
CA PRO A 22 -10.90 -12.81 15.89
C PRO A 22 -11.95 -13.19 16.95
N PRO A 23 -11.77 -14.29 17.70
CA PRO A 23 -12.80 -14.85 18.59
C PRO A 23 -13.29 -13.91 19.69
N GLN A 24 -12.41 -13.06 20.21
CA GLN A 24 -12.74 -12.10 21.26
C GLN A 24 -12.77 -10.65 20.77
N GLN A 25 -12.85 -10.44 19.45
CA GLN A 25 -12.99 -9.09 18.91
C GLN A 25 -14.23 -8.41 19.52
N PHE A 26 -14.07 -7.16 19.95
CA PHE A 26 -15.12 -6.35 20.60
C PHE A 26 -15.69 -6.93 21.92
N THR A 27 -15.15 -8.04 22.43
CA THR A 27 -15.52 -8.54 23.76
C THR A 27 -14.97 -7.59 24.82
N PRO A 28 -15.77 -7.21 25.84
CA PRO A 28 -15.29 -6.40 26.94
C PRO A 28 -13.97 -6.92 27.53
N PHE A 29 -13.15 -5.98 28.01
CA PHE A 29 -11.87 -6.28 28.61
C PHE A 29 -11.60 -5.30 29.73
N ASP A 30 -11.59 -5.81 30.95
CA ASP A 30 -11.17 -5.06 32.10
C ASP A 30 -9.65 -5.02 32.12
N ILE A 31 -9.10 -3.82 31.97
CA ILE A 31 -7.66 -3.63 31.90
C ILE A 31 -7.05 -3.91 33.27
N PRO A 32 -6.15 -4.90 33.40
CA PRO A 32 -5.47 -5.12 34.66
C PRO A 32 -4.63 -3.90 35.07
N SER A 33 -4.37 -3.75 36.37
CA SER A 33 -3.56 -2.64 36.89
C SER A 33 -2.20 -2.58 36.19
N THR A 34 -1.82 -1.39 35.70
CA THR A 34 -0.58 -1.16 34.95
C THR A 34 0.05 0.19 35.27
N LYS A 35 1.37 0.27 35.09
CA LYS A 35 2.21 1.47 35.13
C LYS A 35 2.32 2.18 33.79
N LEU A 36 1.73 1.64 32.72
CA LEU A 36 1.65 2.33 31.45
C LEU A 36 0.93 3.69 31.62
N PRO A 37 1.31 4.75 30.88
CA PRO A 37 0.62 6.02 30.95
C PRO A 37 -0.88 5.86 30.65
N SER A 38 -1.74 6.58 31.37
CA SER A 38 -3.19 6.52 31.14
C SER A 38 -3.58 6.83 29.69
N ALA A 39 -2.89 7.78 29.06
CA ALA A 39 -3.07 8.09 27.63
C ALA A 39 -2.71 6.91 26.71
N PHE A 40 -1.71 6.10 27.05
CA PHE A 40 -1.41 4.87 26.31
C PHE A 40 -2.56 3.88 26.43
N VAL A 41 -3.07 3.68 27.65
CA VAL A 41 -4.17 2.74 27.91
C VAL A 41 -5.42 3.14 27.13
N THR A 42 -5.83 4.42 27.18
CA THR A 42 -7.00 4.90 26.42
C THR A 42 -6.78 4.87 24.91
N ALA A 43 -5.54 5.10 24.43
CA ALA A 43 -5.20 4.96 23.03
C ALA A 43 -5.36 3.50 22.56
N ALA A 44 -4.78 2.55 23.31
CA ALA A 44 -4.87 1.13 22.99
C ALA A 44 -6.33 0.65 22.95
N MET A 45 -7.14 1.01 23.95
CA MET A 45 -8.59 0.68 23.97
C MET A 45 -9.29 1.14 22.70
N LYS A 46 -9.07 2.41 22.34
CA LYS A 46 -9.71 3.03 21.17
C LYS A 46 -9.33 2.32 19.87
N LEU A 47 -8.08 1.89 19.71
CA LEU A 47 -7.65 1.15 18.52
C LEU A 47 -8.37 -0.19 18.38
N PHE A 48 -8.59 -0.93 19.48
CA PHE A 48 -9.37 -2.17 19.42
C PHE A 48 -10.86 -1.93 19.17
N GLU A 49 -11.43 -0.83 19.69
CA GLU A 49 -12.79 -0.39 19.33
C GLU A 49 -12.89 -0.08 17.83
N GLN A 50 -11.82 0.46 17.24
CA GLN A 50 -11.74 0.80 15.82
C GLN A 50 -11.42 -0.39 14.91
N GLY A 51 -11.00 -1.54 15.46
CA GLY A 51 -10.78 -2.78 14.69
C GLY A 51 -9.36 -3.34 14.68
N LEU A 52 -8.45 -2.84 15.52
CA LEU A 52 -7.18 -3.55 15.79
C LEU A 52 -7.51 -4.98 16.24
N ALA A 53 -6.83 -5.98 15.66
CA ALA A 53 -7.21 -7.37 15.88
C ALA A 53 -6.92 -7.84 17.31
N ASP A 54 -7.92 -8.41 17.97
CA ASP A 54 -7.81 -8.92 19.35
C ASP A 54 -7.22 -10.34 19.39
N PRO A 55 -6.02 -10.55 19.95
CA PRO A 55 -5.37 -11.86 19.99
C PRO A 55 -5.93 -12.84 21.02
N ARG A 56 -6.84 -12.41 21.91
CA ARG A 56 -7.41 -13.29 22.94
C ARG A 56 -8.21 -14.43 22.31
N GLY A 57 -8.07 -15.62 22.89
CA GLY A 57 -8.72 -16.85 22.39
C GLY A 57 -8.02 -17.50 21.18
N CYS A 58 -6.86 -16.98 20.76
CA CYS A 58 -6.03 -17.55 19.70
C CYS A 58 -4.78 -18.24 20.26
N GLN A 59 -4.15 -19.12 19.48
CA GLN A 59 -2.91 -19.83 19.89
C GLN A 59 -1.67 -19.19 19.28
N TYR A 60 -0.66 -18.84 20.07
CA TYR A 60 0.59 -18.26 19.59
C TYR A 60 1.53 -19.35 19.03
N GLN A 61 1.80 -19.31 17.72
CA GLN A 61 2.50 -20.37 16.98
C GLN A 61 3.46 -19.81 15.92
N GLU A 62 4.34 -20.68 15.41
CA GLU A 62 4.99 -20.44 14.12
C GLU A 62 3.96 -20.40 13.00
N ILE A 63 4.11 -19.43 12.10
CA ILE A 63 3.29 -19.31 10.91
C ILE A 63 4.15 -18.91 9.72
N GLU A 64 3.72 -19.33 8.53
CA GLU A 64 4.19 -18.79 7.26
C GLU A 64 3.09 -17.94 6.64
N VAL A 65 3.41 -16.72 6.23
CA VAL A 65 2.46 -15.78 5.61
C VAL A 65 3.10 -15.11 4.40
N GLY A 66 2.28 -14.78 3.40
CA GLY A 66 2.72 -13.94 2.28
C GLY A 66 2.86 -12.47 2.70
N THR A 67 3.86 -11.78 2.18
CA THR A 67 4.12 -10.36 2.48
C THR A 67 4.37 -9.56 1.21
N GLY A 68 4.06 -8.27 1.27
CA GLY A 68 4.26 -7.30 0.21
C GLY A 68 5.58 -6.55 0.29
N SER A 69 5.92 -5.90 -0.83
CA SER A 69 7.05 -4.99 -0.96
C SER A 69 6.68 -3.88 -1.94
N CYS A 70 6.93 -2.63 -1.59
CA CYS A 70 6.70 -1.51 -2.51
C CYS A 70 7.56 -1.58 -3.79
N TRP A 71 8.63 -2.39 -3.80
CA TRP A 71 9.48 -2.59 -4.97
C TRP A 71 8.88 -3.54 -6.00
N THR A 72 8.15 -4.55 -5.55
CA THR A 72 7.76 -5.72 -6.38
C THR A 72 6.31 -6.14 -6.24
N GLY A 73 5.56 -5.58 -5.29
CA GLY A 73 4.23 -6.04 -4.87
C GLY A 73 4.25 -7.30 -4.00
N ASP A 74 5.32 -8.08 -4.07
CA ASP A 74 5.50 -9.34 -3.36
C ASP A 74 6.92 -9.44 -2.78
N ALA A 75 7.00 -9.68 -1.47
CA ALA A 75 8.22 -10.02 -0.74
C ALA A 75 8.33 -11.53 -0.46
N GLY A 76 7.33 -12.30 -0.90
CA GLY A 76 7.26 -13.74 -0.75
C GLY A 76 6.72 -14.17 0.61
N VAL A 77 6.75 -15.48 0.81
CA VAL A 77 6.35 -16.16 2.04
C VAL A 77 7.47 -16.07 3.07
N VAL A 78 7.12 -15.62 4.26
CA VAL A 78 8.05 -15.44 5.39
C VAL A 78 7.57 -16.24 6.58
N LYS A 79 8.52 -16.84 7.30
CA LYS A 79 8.28 -17.53 8.56
C LYS A 79 8.40 -16.54 9.71
N VAL A 80 7.34 -16.42 10.51
CA VAL A 80 7.22 -15.52 11.66
C VAL A 80 6.41 -16.19 12.78
N ARG A 81 6.14 -15.46 13.86
CA ARG A 81 5.22 -15.90 14.92
C ARG A 81 3.97 -15.03 14.96
N GLY A 82 2.83 -15.65 15.26
CA GLY A 82 1.55 -14.96 15.37
C GLY A 82 0.49 -15.79 16.09
N TRP A 83 -0.68 -15.19 16.32
CA TRP A 83 -1.79 -15.85 17.01
C TRP A 83 -2.77 -16.47 16.02
N VAL A 84 -2.73 -17.78 15.90
CA VAL A 84 -3.59 -18.57 15.00
C VAL A 84 -5.02 -18.59 15.55
N LEU A 85 -5.97 -18.18 14.71
CA LEU A 85 -7.39 -18.19 15.04
C LEU A 85 -7.91 -19.64 15.15
N PRO A 86 -8.77 -19.96 16.13
CA PRO A 86 -9.45 -21.25 16.18
C PRO A 86 -10.32 -21.39 14.95
N THR A 87 -10.13 -22.45 14.17
CA THR A 87 -10.85 -22.64 12.90
C THR A 87 -12.15 -23.41 13.17
N PRO A 88 -13.35 -22.86 12.88
CA PRO A 88 -14.57 -23.66 12.79
C PRO A 88 -14.47 -24.52 11.52
N ARG A 89 -14.55 -25.84 11.66
CA ARG A 89 -14.38 -26.84 10.59
C ARG A 89 -15.11 -26.50 9.27
N LYS A 90 -14.37 -26.45 8.16
CA LYS A 90 -14.57 -27.13 6.85
C LYS A 90 -13.63 -26.54 5.77
N ASP A 91 -13.17 -25.31 5.97
CA ASP A 91 -12.23 -24.64 5.08
C ASP A 91 -10.79 -24.92 5.50
N LYS A 92 -9.91 -25.23 4.54
CA LYS A 92 -8.49 -25.53 4.77
C LYS A 92 -7.65 -24.28 5.07
N GLN A 93 -8.21 -23.07 4.91
CA GLN A 93 -7.46 -21.83 5.06
C GLN A 93 -7.39 -21.43 6.54
N HIS A 94 -6.19 -21.46 7.10
CA HIS A 94 -5.92 -20.92 8.44
C HIS A 94 -5.69 -19.41 8.36
N PHE A 95 -5.96 -18.73 9.48
CA PHE A 95 -5.69 -17.31 9.65
C PHE A 95 -4.96 -17.07 10.97
N ALA A 96 -4.14 -16.03 11.01
CA ALA A 96 -3.45 -15.62 12.22
C ALA A 96 -3.39 -14.10 12.34
N ILE A 97 -3.41 -13.60 13.57
CA ILE A 97 -3.07 -12.22 13.88
C ILE A 97 -1.55 -12.11 13.91
N CYS A 98 -1.01 -11.16 13.16
CA CYS A 98 0.41 -10.84 13.19
C CYS A 98 0.68 -9.64 14.11
N TRP A 99 1.95 -9.42 14.44
CA TRP A 99 2.37 -8.38 15.38
C TRP A 99 2.05 -6.93 14.99
N ASN A 100 1.69 -6.67 13.74
CA ASN A 100 1.20 -5.36 13.29
C ASN A 100 -0.30 -5.15 13.57
N GLY A 101 -0.97 -6.12 14.19
CA GLY A 101 -2.38 -6.06 14.56
C GLY A 101 -3.36 -6.37 13.42
N LEU A 102 -2.89 -6.96 12.31
CA LEU A 102 -3.74 -7.42 11.21
C LEU A 102 -3.92 -8.94 11.23
N VAL A 103 -5.05 -9.41 10.68
CA VAL A 103 -5.31 -10.82 10.40
C VAL A 103 -4.79 -11.16 9.00
N TYR A 104 -4.00 -12.24 8.89
CA TYR A 104 -3.39 -12.74 7.67
C TYR A 104 -3.91 -14.13 7.30
N PRO A 105 -4.10 -14.43 6.00
CA PRO A 105 -4.19 -15.81 5.55
C PRO A 105 -2.83 -16.50 5.75
N VAL A 106 -2.86 -17.67 6.38
CA VAL A 106 -1.67 -18.45 6.74
C VAL A 106 -1.40 -19.51 5.68
N VAL A 107 -0.15 -19.59 5.21
CA VAL A 107 0.34 -20.62 4.29
C VAL A 107 0.54 -21.94 5.04
N SER A 108 1.19 -21.89 6.21
CA SER A 108 1.39 -23.06 7.07
C SER A 108 1.44 -22.66 8.54
N VAL A 109 1.03 -23.59 9.42
CA VAL A 109 1.12 -23.45 10.88
C VAL A 109 2.16 -24.45 11.37
N GLY A 110 3.13 -23.98 12.14
CA GLY A 110 4.19 -24.78 12.74
C GLY A 110 4.00 -24.97 14.25
N ALA A 111 5.11 -25.11 14.97
CA ALA A 111 5.09 -25.41 16.40
C ALA A 111 4.59 -24.23 17.25
N THR A 112 4.04 -24.54 18.43
CA THR A 112 3.75 -23.57 19.48
C THR A 112 4.98 -22.72 19.79
N ALA A 113 4.76 -21.42 19.97
CA ALA A 113 5.78 -20.44 20.26
C ALA A 113 5.62 -19.88 21.67
N ASN A 114 6.65 -19.20 22.17
CA ASN A 114 6.61 -18.55 23.48
C ASN A 114 6.64 -17.03 23.33
N VAL A 115 5.49 -16.38 23.57
CA VAL A 115 5.34 -14.93 23.45
C VAL A 115 6.30 -14.17 24.38
N GLN A 116 6.50 -14.66 25.60
CA GLN A 116 7.40 -14.04 26.57
C GLN A 116 8.85 -14.08 26.07
N GLU A 117 9.29 -15.23 25.55
CA GLU A 117 10.65 -15.38 25.02
C GLU A 117 10.91 -14.45 23.83
N ASP A 118 9.96 -14.37 22.88
CA ASP A 118 10.09 -13.50 21.71
C ASP A 118 10.11 -12.03 22.08
N VAL A 119 9.27 -11.61 23.03
CA VAL A 119 9.24 -10.23 23.55
C VAL A 119 10.55 -9.87 24.23
N LEU A 120 11.08 -10.74 25.09
CA LEU A 120 12.36 -10.50 25.76
C LEU A 120 13.51 -10.40 24.75
N LYS A 121 13.53 -11.25 23.72
CA LYS A 121 14.50 -11.15 22.62
C LYS A 121 14.37 -9.84 21.85
N ALA A 122 13.15 -9.40 21.54
CA ALA A 122 12.89 -8.11 20.87
C ALA A 122 13.40 -6.91 21.69
N ILE A 123 13.23 -6.98 23.02
CA ILE A 123 13.71 -5.98 23.96
C ILE A 123 15.24 -5.94 23.99
N GLN A 124 15.90 -7.10 24.02
CA GLN A 124 17.36 -7.21 24.11
C GLN A 124 18.10 -6.90 22.80
N GLN A 125 17.52 -7.27 21.64
CA GLN A 125 18.22 -7.21 20.35
C GLN A 125 18.67 -5.80 19.97
N GLU A 126 19.96 -5.53 19.86
CA GLU A 126 20.39 -4.23 19.33
C GLU A 126 20.00 -4.10 17.84
N PHE A 127 19.41 -2.96 17.48
CA PHE A 127 19.22 -2.61 16.07
C PHE A 127 19.96 -1.31 15.80
N GLY A 128 20.50 -1.15 14.58
CA GLY A 128 21.05 0.14 14.15
C GLY A 128 19.98 1.23 14.12
N ALA A 129 20.40 2.50 14.15
CA ALA A 129 19.53 3.69 14.21
C ALA A 129 18.30 3.60 13.28
N ARG A 130 18.47 3.13 12.03
CA ARG A 130 17.40 2.97 11.02
C ARG A 130 16.24 2.02 11.37
N CYS A 131 16.37 1.18 12.40
CA CYS A 131 15.30 0.29 12.88
C CYS A 131 14.54 0.87 14.09
N ILE A 132 15.06 1.98 14.63
CA ILE A 132 14.52 2.74 15.77
C ILE A 132 14.01 4.10 15.28
N ASP A 133 14.48 4.57 14.12
CA ASP A 133 14.11 5.83 13.49
C ASP A 133 12.59 5.90 13.23
N GLY A 134 11.92 6.59 14.17
CA GLY A 134 10.97 7.66 13.91
C GLY A 134 9.55 7.30 13.47
N PHE A 135 8.61 8.08 14.00
CA PHE A 135 7.24 8.25 13.53
C PHE A 135 7.12 8.41 12.00
N ASP A 136 8.14 8.95 11.33
CA ASP A 136 8.06 9.38 9.93
C ASP A 136 8.33 8.30 8.88
N PHE A 137 8.81 7.11 9.28
CA PHE A 137 9.26 6.10 8.34
C PHE A 137 8.21 5.01 8.07
N ALA A 138 8.01 4.69 6.79
CA ALA A 138 7.31 3.49 6.35
C ALA A 138 8.13 2.25 6.70
N ARG A 139 7.46 1.26 7.30
CA ARG A 139 8.03 -0.07 7.55
C ARG A 139 7.53 -1.04 6.48
N SER A 140 8.40 -1.94 6.03
CA SER A 140 7.98 -3.04 5.15
C SER A 140 7.03 -3.97 5.89
N GLU A 141 6.15 -4.64 5.14
CA GLU A 141 5.15 -5.55 5.70
C GLU A 141 5.81 -6.65 6.55
N TRP A 142 6.85 -7.32 6.04
CA TRP A 142 7.64 -8.31 6.80
C TRP A 142 8.16 -7.76 8.13
N PHE A 143 8.77 -6.57 8.12
CA PHE A 143 9.34 -6.00 9.35
C PHE A 143 8.24 -5.65 10.36
N SER A 144 7.05 -5.24 9.89
CA SER A 144 5.91 -4.93 10.75
C SER A 144 5.35 -6.16 11.47
N ILE A 145 5.45 -7.35 10.87
CA ILE A 145 4.93 -8.60 11.45
C ILE A 145 5.98 -9.43 12.20
N PHE A 146 7.27 -9.13 11.99
CA PHE A 146 8.36 -9.90 12.60
C PHE A 146 8.35 -9.79 14.13
N GLU A 147 8.42 -10.92 14.84
CA GLU A 147 8.28 -10.98 16.30
C GLU A 147 9.34 -10.20 17.06
N ARG A 148 10.52 -9.99 16.45
CA ARG A 148 11.60 -9.21 17.07
C ARG A 148 11.63 -7.73 16.70
N SER A 149 10.74 -7.27 15.81
CA SER A 149 10.67 -5.85 15.46
C SER A 149 10.27 -4.97 16.66
N ARG A 150 10.71 -3.71 16.68
CA ARG A 150 10.37 -2.73 17.73
C ARG A 150 9.24 -1.81 17.31
N SER A 151 8.04 -2.36 17.16
CA SER A 151 6.83 -1.57 16.92
C SER A 151 6.08 -1.32 18.23
N PRO A 152 5.68 -0.08 18.53
CA PRO A 152 4.87 0.24 19.71
C PRO A 152 3.48 -0.41 19.67
N ILE A 153 2.94 -0.80 18.50
CA ILE A 153 1.63 -1.49 18.43
C ILE A 153 1.65 -2.84 19.17
N LYS A 154 2.83 -3.46 19.32
CA LYS A 154 3.01 -4.70 20.08
C LYS A 154 2.60 -4.55 21.55
N VAL A 155 2.83 -3.36 22.11
CA VAL A 155 2.43 -3.06 23.50
C VAL A 155 0.91 -3.10 23.64
N CYS A 156 0.15 -2.68 22.62
CA CYS A 156 -1.31 -2.81 22.61
C CYS A 156 -1.75 -4.27 22.64
N LEU A 157 -1.12 -5.14 21.84
CA LEU A 157 -1.41 -6.58 21.79
C LEU A 157 -1.08 -7.26 23.13
N LEU A 158 0.08 -6.95 23.72
CA LEU A 158 0.48 -7.48 25.03
C LEU A 158 -0.46 -7.04 26.15
N LEU A 159 -0.85 -5.76 26.17
CA LEU A 159 -1.83 -5.24 27.11
C LEU A 159 -3.17 -5.97 26.98
N ARG A 160 -3.63 -6.21 25.74
CA ARG A 160 -4.88 -6.93 25.47
C ARG A 160 -4.84 -8.39 25.86
N LEU A 161 -3.67 -9.03 25.82
CA LEU A 161 -3.46 -10.40 26.32
C LEU A 161 -3.40 -10.48 27.85
N GLY A 162 -3.31 -9.34 28.56
CA GLY A 162 -3.07 -9.31 30.01
C GLY A 162 -1.60 -9.49 30.40
N GLU A 163 -0.67 -9.42 29.42
CA GLU A 163 0.78 -9.55 29.62
C GLU A 163 1.39 -8.23 30.11
N ILE A 164 0.92 -7.73 31.26
CA ILE A 164 1.18 -6.36 31.74
C ILE A 164 2.67 -6.08 31.92
N ALA A 165 3.40 -6.97 32.60
CA ALA A 165 4.81 -6.78 32.88
C ALA A 165 5.64 -6.70 31.57
N LEU A 166 5.27 -7.48 30.56
CA LEU A 166 5.90 -7.44 29.25
C LEU A 166 5.56 -6.16 28.49
N ALA A 167 4.30 -5.73 28.54
CA ALA A 167 3.86 -4.47 27.92
C ALA A 167 4.60 -3.25 28.52
N GLU A 168 4.71 -3.17 29.85
CA GLU A 168 5.44 -2.11 30.56
C GLU A 168 6.92 -2.09 30.18
N MET A 169 7.57 -3.25 30.19
CA MET A 169 8.99 -3.40 29.87
C MET A 169 9.28 -3.03 28.41
N PHE A 170 8.43 -3.47 27.49
CA PHE A 170 8.56 -3.15 26.07
C PHE A 170 8.38 -1.66 25.83
N TRP A 171 7.31 -1.05 26.36
CA TRP A 171 7.05 0.39 26.22
C TRP A 171 8.21 1.24 26.77
N THR A 172 8.68 0.89 27.97
CA THR A 172 9.78 1.61 28.62
C THR A 172 11.06 1.52 27.80
N THR A 173 11.38 0.34 27.26
CA THR A 173 12.58 0.15 26.41
C THR A 173 12.43 0.87 25.08
N TRP A 174 11.24 0.84 24.49
CA TRP A 174 10.99 1.47 23.20
C TRP A 174 11.12 2.99 23.29
N ILE A 175 10.48 3.60 24.29
CA ILE A 175 10.46 5.07 24.42
C ILE A 175 11.85 5.62 24.78
N THR A 176 12.65 4.91 25.60
CA THR A 176 14.01 5.33 25.95
C THR A 176 14.97 5.23 24.78
N LYS A 177 14.81 4.23 23.91
CA LYS A 177 15.67 4.06 22.73
C LYS A 177 15.36 5.04 21.60
N ILE A 178 14.13 5.56 21.51
CA ILE A 178 13.77 6.56 20.48
C ILE A 178 14.43 7.90 20.73
N SER A 179 14.55 8.30 21.99
CA SER A 179 15.22 9.54 22.36
C SER A 179 15.67 9.41 23.80
N GLU A 180 16.95 9.70 24.07
CA GLU A 180 17.46 9.82 25.44
C GLU A 180 16.97 11.10 26.12
N ASP A 181 16.54 12.12 25.35
CA ASP A 181 15.95 13.36 25.85
C ASP A 181 14.53 13.13 26.40
N ALA A 182 14.39 13.34 27.72
CA ALA A 182 13.13 13.19 28.44
C ALA A 182 12.06 14.23 28.07
N ASP A 183 12.46 15.46 27.74
CA ASP A 183 11.53 16.51 27.37
C ASP A 183 11.02 16.30 25.94
N TYR A 184 11.88 15.84 25.02
CA TYR A 184 11.44 15.35 23.71
C TYR A 184 10.41 14.24 23.85
N ARG A 185 10.65 13.25 24.73
CA ARG A 185 9.69 12.16 24.96
C ARG A 185 8.37 12.67 25.53
N ARG A 186 8.43 13.55 26.54
CA ARG A 186 7.24 14.12 27.19
C ARG A 186 6.41 14.94 26.21
N LYS A 187 7.03 15.64 25.26
CA LYS A 187 6.33 16.45 24.27
C LYS A 187 5.71 15.60 23.16
N ASN A 188 6.47 14.68 22.58
CA ASN A 188 6.08 13.97 21.36
C ASN A 188 5.34 12.65 21.59
N PHE A 189 5.44 12.06 22.78
CA PHE A 189 4.81 10.78 23.12
C PHE A 189 3.91 10.85 24.36
N LYS A 190 3.39 12.04 24.69
CA LYS A 190 2.41 12.23 25.79
C LYS A 190 1.16 11.39 25.57
N ASP A 191 0.63 11.43 24.35
CA ASP A 191 -0.44 10.57 23.87
C ASP A 191 0.09 9.82 22.63
N PRO A 192 0.20 8.49 22.68
CA PRO A 192 0.73 7.70 21.58
C PRO A 192 -0.34 7.28 20.56
N TYR A 193 -1.59 7.72 20.70
CA TYR A 193 -2.68 7.29 19.82
C TYR A 193 -2.37 7.46 18.33
N LEU A 194 -1.97 8.67 17.89
CA LEU A 194 -1.76 8.93 16.47
C LEU A 194 -0.62 8.09 15.88
N ILE A 195 0.47 7.87 16.62
CA ILE A 195 1.58 7.03 16.13
C ILE A 195 1.18 5.56 16.04
N LEU A 196 0.43 5.04 17.02
CA LEU A 196 -0.07 3.67 17.00
C LEU A 196 -1.07 3.46 15.86
N ALA A 197 -2.02 4.38 15.68
CA ALA A 197 -2.99 4.36 14.59
C ALA A 197 -2.30 4.46 13.22
N THR A 198 -1.28 5.31 13.09
CA THR A 198 -0.48 5.46 11.88
C THR A 198 0.22 4.15 11.51
N GLU A 199 0.86 3.46 12.47
CA GLU A 199 1.52 2.18 12.18
C GLU A 199 0.54 1.11 11.73
N TRP A 200 -0.61 1.01 12.41
CA TRP A 200 -1.63 0.02 12.09
C TRP A 200 -2.26 0.27 10.71
N LEU A 201 -2.73 1.49 10.43
CA LEU A 201 -3.36 1.82 9.14
C LEU A 201 -2.33 1.84 8.01
N TRP A 202 -1.08 2.21 8.28
CA TRP A 202 0.00 2.07 7.30
C TRP A 202 0.18 0.61 6.88
N ALA A 203 0.27 -0.32 7.83
CA ALA A 203 0.45 -1.74 7.52
C ALA A 203 -0.72 -2.30 6.70
N LEU A 204 -1.94 -1.88 7.01
CA LEU A 204 -3.13 -2.31 6.28
C LEU A 204 -3.17 -1.71 4.85
N PHE A 205 -2.76 -0.44 4.71
CA PHE A 205 -2.68 0.23 3.41
C PHE A 205 -1.57 -0.34 2.52
N ASP A 206 -0.36 -0.55 3.07
CA ASP A 206 0.77 -1.12 2.32
C ASP A 206 0.43 -2.54 1.86
N ARG A 207 -0.29 -3.34 2.67
CA ARG A 207 -0.85 -4.64 2.26
C ARG A 207 -1.82 -4.50 1.09
N ALA A 208 -2.77 -3.56 1.15
CA ALA A 208 -3.74 -3.32 0.07
C ALA A 208 -3.04 -2.95 -1.25
N VAL A 209 -2.08 -2.04 -1.18
CA VAL A 209 -1.29 -1.56 -2.33
C VAL A 209 -0.43 -2.70 -2.91
N CYS A 210 0.29 -3.43 -2.07
CA CYS A 210 1.14 -4.53 -2.53
C CYS A 210 0.32 -5.69 -3.11
N ALA A 211 -0.82 -6.01 -2.52
CA ALA A 211 -1.77 -6.98 -3.07
C ALA A 211 -2.27 -6.53 -4.46
N HIS A 212 -2.62 -5.25 -4.62
CA HIS A 212 -2.99 -4.69 -5.91
C HIS A 212 -1.86 -4.82 -6.95
N MET A 213 -0.62 -4.49 -6.58
CA MET A 213 0.55 -4.59 -7.47
C MET A 213 0.76 -6.00 -8.01
N ARG A 214 0.62 -7.03 -7.16
CA ARG A 214 0.84 -8.43 -7.56
C ARG A 214 -0.37 -9.12 -8.18
N GLY A 215 -1.50 -8.41 -8.35
CA GLY A 215 -2.73 -8.98 -8.89
C GLY A 215 -3.56 -9.81 -7.91
N ASP A 216 -3.34 -9.63 -6.61
CA ASP A 216 -4.13 -10.25 -5.53
C ASP A 216 -5.36 -9.39 -5.21
N ASP A 217 -6.27 -9.30 -6.18
CA ASP A 217 -7.43 -8.38 -6.16
C ASP A 217 -8.34 -8.58 -4.95
N LYS A 218 -8.54 -9.85 -4.52
CA LYS A 218 -9.37 -10.15 -3.36
C LYS A 218 -8.78 -9.60 -2.06
N LEU A 219 -7.48 -9.81 -1.83
CA LEU A 219 -6.84 -9.28 -0.61
C LEU A 219 -6.74 -7.75 -0.66
N ALA A 220 -6.48 -7.18 -1.83
CA ALA A 220 -6.47 -5.74 -2.04
C ALA A 220 -7.83 -5.12 -1.70
N LEU A 221 -8.91 -5.68 -2.25
CA LEU A 221 -10.28 -5.24 -1.99
C LEU A 221 -10.64 -5.32 -0.50
N LEU A 222 -10.49 -6.49 0.13
CA LEU A 222 -10.84 -6.69 1.54
C LEU A 222 -10.03 -5.77 2.47
N SER A 223 -8.77 -5.48 2.13
CA SER A 223 -7.94 -4.55 2.90
C SER A 223 -8.40 -3.09 2.73
N ALA A 224 -8.77 -2.70 1.50
CA ALA A 224 -9.28 -1.36 1.21
C ALA A 224 -10.67 -1.12 1.84
N GLU A 225 -11.54 -2.12 1.81
CA GLU A 225 -12.87 -2.08 2.46
C GLU A 225 -12.77 -1.92 3.97
N LEU A 226 -11.78 -2.54 4.61
CA LEU A 226 -11.52 -2.35 6.03
C LEU A 226 -10.99 -0.94 6.33
N LEU A 227 -10.14 -0.39 5.47
CA LEU A 227 -9.55 0.95 5.67
C LEU A 227 -10.58 2.07 5.55
N LEU A 228 -11.49 1.99 4.58
CA LEU A 228 -12.39 3.09 4.24
C LEU A 228 -13.20 3.62 5.43
N PRO A 229 -13.92 2.80 6.22
CA PRO A 229 -14.63 3.29 7.40
C PRO A 229 -13.71 3.60 8.57
N THR A 230 -12.54 2.96 8.66
CA THR A 230 -11.59 3.14 9.77
C THR A 230 -10.87 4.49 9.71
N TRP A 231 -10.53 4.95 8.49
CA TRP A 231 -9.83 6.22 8.30
C TRP A 231 -10.54 7.43 8.96
N PRO A 232 -11.83 7.73 8.68
CA PRO A 232 -12.50 8.86 9.31
C PRO A 232 -12.64 8.70 10.84
N MET A 233 -12.75 7.46 11.36
CA MET A 233 -12.74 7.22 12.81
C MET A 233 -11.41 7.64 13.45
N VAL A 234 -10.29 7.33 12.78
CA VAL A 234 -8.96 7.71 13.26
C VAL A 234 -8.74 9.22 13.16
N GLU A 235 -9.15 9.86 12.07
CA GLU A 235 -9.07 11.32 11.91
C GLU A 235 -9.89 12.05 12.99
N ALA A 236 -11.12 11.58 13.26
CA ALA A 236 -11.99 12.16 14.28
C ALA A 236 -11.41 12.03 15.70
N GLU A 237 -10.88 10.86 16.05
CA GLU A 237 -10.26 10.64 17.36
C GLU A 237 -8.95 11.43 17.50
N SER A 238 -8.13 11.51 16.45
CA SER A 238 -6.91 12.34 16.46
C SER A 238 -7.25 13.81 16.71
N LYS A 239 -8.29 14.33 16.05
CA LYS A 239 -8.79 15.67 16.31
C LYS A 239 -9.32 15.82 17.74
N HIS A 240 -10.08 14.85 18.24
CA HIS A 240 -10.64 14.85 19.60
C HIS A 240 -9.54 14.89 20.67
N ARG A 241 -8.42 14.19 20.45
CA ARG A 241 -7.25 14.19 21.34
C ARG A 241 -6.37 15.44 21.23
N GLY A 242 -6.68 16.35 20.30
CA GLY A 242 -6.00 17.64 20.16
C GLY A 242 -4.66 17.57 19.43
N TYR A 243 -4.44 16.58 18.57
CA TYR A 243 -3.24 16.56 17.72
C TYR A 243 -3.27 17.73 16.74
N GLU A 244 -2.14 18.40 16.55
CA GLU A 244 -1.97 19.42 15.52
C GLU A 244 -1.59 18.76 14.19
N TYR A 245 -2.17 19.25 13.09
CA TYR A 245 -1.73 18.84 11.75
C TYR A 245 -0.28 19.23 11.54
N HIS A 246 0.59 18.24 11.33
CA HIS A 246 1.99 18.48 10.98
C HIS A 246 2.11 18.57 9.45
N PHE A 247 2.49 19.76 8.95
CA PHE A 247 3.29 20.09 7.74
C PHE A 247 2.77 21.19 6.79
N SER A 248 3.45 22.33 6.92
CA SER A 248 4.06 23.30 5.98
C SER A 248 3.85 23.32 4.45
N CYS A 249 2.87 22.65 3.84
CA CYS A 249 2.56 22.86 2.40
C CYS A 249 1.26 23.66 2.27
N ARG A 250 1.38 24.92 1.83
CA ARG A 250 0.39 26.01 1.92
C ARG A 250 -0.97 25.82 1.20
N ASP A 251 -1.24 24.70 0.52
CA ASP A 251 -2.32 24.67 -0.49
C ASP A 251 -3.36 23.53 -0.39
N SER A 252 -3.31 22.63 0.60
CA SER A 252 -4.42 21.68 0.77
C SER A 252 -5.54 22.30 1.61
N LYS A 253 -6.73 22.47 1.01
CA LYS A 253 -7.95 22.94 1.69
C LYS A 253 -8.46 21.98 2.78
N GLU A 254 -7.98 20.74 2.79
CA GLU A 254 -8.26 19.73 3.81
C GLU A 254 -6.92 19.15 4.30
N SER A 255 -6.64 19.31 5.59
CA SER A 255 -5.49 18.68 6.24
C SER A 255 -5.95 17.34 6.80
N HIS A 256 -5.29 16.25 6.39
CA HIS A 256 -5.48 14.92 6.97
C HIS A 256 -4.28 14.53 7.82
N TYR A 257 -4.50 13.84 8.95
CA TYR A 257 -3.39 13.26 9.71
C TYR A 257 -2.73 12.10 8.94
N LEU A 258 -3.53 11.30 8.24
CA LEU A 258 -3.08 10.11 7.51
C LEU A 258 -3.08 10.32 5.99
N ARG A 259 -2.31 11.30 5.51
CA ARG A 259 -2.25 11.69 4.08
C ARG A 259 -1.90 10.55 3.11
N PHE A 260 -1.22 9.50 3.57
CA PHE A 260 -0.93 8.34 2.71
C PHE A 260 -2.20 7.59 2.25
N LEU A 261 -3.35 7.84 2.90
CA LEU A 261 -4.65 7.27 2.53
C LEU A 261 -5.40 8.08 1.45
N GLU A 262 -4.87 9.21 0.99
CA GLU A 262 -5.51 10.05 -0.04
C GLU A 262 -5.82 9.26 -1.34
N THR A 263 -5.06 8.20 -1.65
CA THR A 263 -5.27 7.33 -2.83
C THR A 263 -6.24 6.17 -2.59
N LEU A 264 -6.67 5.93 -1.34
CA LEU A 264 -7.53 4.81 -0.97
C LEU A 264 -8.86 4.77 -1.72
N PRO A 265 -9.60 5.88 -1.92
CA PRO A 265 -10.88 5.82 -2.65
C PRO A 265 -10.72 5.33 -4.09
N ALA A 266 -9.67 5.77 -4.78
CA ALA A 266 -9.37 5.33 -6.15
C ALA A 266 -8.99 3.84 -6.19
N LEU A 267 -8.18 3.38 -5.24
CA LEU A 267 -7.85 1.95 -5.11
C LEU A 267 -9.10 1.10 -4.90
N LEU A 268 -9.97 1.50 -3.97
CA LEU A 268 -11.17 0.75 -3.65
C LEU A 268 -12.11 0.62 -4.86
N LEU A 269 -12.39 1.74 -5.55
CA LEU A 269 -13.25 1.75 -6.73
C LEU A 269 -12.69 0.85 -7.84
N ASP A 270 -11.38 0.89 -8.07
CA ASP A 270 -10.73 0.03 -9.06
C ASP A 270 -10.82 -1.46 -8.68
N GLN A 271 -10.63 -1.79 -7.40
CA GLN A 271 -10.72 -3.17 -6.93
C GLN A 271 -12.16 -3.72 -6.95
N GLN A 272 -13.15 -2.90 -6.61
CA GLN A 272 -14.56 -3.26 -6.73
C GLN A 272 -14.93 -3.57 -8.18
N ARG A 273 -14.46 -2.75 -9.13
CA ARG A 273 -14.63 -3.01 -10.57
C ARG A 273 -13.97 -4.33 -10.97
N ARG A 274 -12.72 -4.57 -10.58
CA ARG A 274 -11.99 -5.82 -10.89
C ARG A 274 -12.68 -7.05 -10.35
N ALA A 275 -13.26 -6.97 -9.15
CA ALA A 275 -14.03 -8.07 -8.56
C ALA A 275 -15.29 -8.44 -9.36
N GLN A 276 -15.89 -7.47 -10.06
CA GLN A 276 -17.06 -7.69 -10.91
C GLN A 276 -16.70 -8.10 -12.36
N GLN A 277 -15.46 -7.89 -12.76
CA GLN A 277 -15.01 -8.13 -14.13
C GLN A 277 -14.65 -9.60 -14.35
N LEU A 278 -15.12 -10.16 -15.48
CA LEU A 278 -14.69 -11.48 -15.90
C LEU A 278 -13.19 -11.48 -16.21
N LYS A 279 -12.46 -12.45 -15.66
CA LYS A 279 -11.03 -12.61 -15.96
C LYS A 279 -10.86 -12.89 -17.46
N ARG A 280 -10.18 -11.99 -18.16
CA ARG A 280 -9.79 -12.16 -19.56
C ARG A 280 -8.34 -12.62 -19.67
N GLN A 281 -8.02 -13.32 -20.75
CA GLN A 281 -6.63 -13.59 -21.11
C GLN A 281 -6.04 -12.34 -21.75
N GLN A 282 -4.81 -12.00 -21.34
CA GLN A 282 -4.10 -10.86 -21.91
C GLN A 282 -3.79 -11.09 -23.40
N VAL A 283 -3.90 -10.05 -24.21
CA VAL A 283 -3.67 -10.04 -25.66
C VAL A 283 -2.36 -10.72 -26.03
N LEU A 284 -1.26 -10.38 -25.33
CA LEU A 284 0.06 -10.92 -25.64
C LEU A 284 0.20 -12.41 -25.28
N LYS A 285 -0.65 -12.94 -24.40
CA LYS A 285 -0.71 -14.38 -24.12
C LYS A 285 -1.52 -15.13 -25.17
N VAL A 286 -2.56 -14.52 -25.71
CA VAL A 286 -3.40 -15.08 -26.79
C VAL A 286 -2.66 -15.07 -28.13
N GLY A 287 -1.87 -14.01 -28.37
CA GLY A 287 -1.17 -13.77 -29.64
C GLY A 287 -1.87 -12.68 -30.46
N LEU A 288 -1.08 -11.72 -30.94
CA LEU A 288 -1.58 -10.56 -31.70
C LEU A 288 -2.23 -10.95 -33.04
N ASP A 289 -1.80 -12.06 -33.64
CA ASP A 289 -2.30 -12.63 -34.89
C ASP A 289 -3.71 -13.22 -34.77
N LYS A 290 -4.19 -13.46 -33.54
CA LYS A 290 -5.53 -14.02 -33.29
C LYS A 290 -6.65 -12.98 -33.30
N TYR A 291 -6.30 -11.70 -33.42
CA TYR A 291 -7.28 -10.63 -33.48
C TYR A 291 -7.68 -10.38 -34.94
N PRO A 292 -9.00 -10.33 -35.23
CA PRO A 292 -9.52 -10.34 -36.61
C PRO A 292 -9.10 -9.10 -37.41
N ASP A 293 -8.89 -7.97 -36.73
CA ASP A 293 -8.42 -6.74 -37.34
C ASP A 293 -7.61 -5.90 -36.34
N LYS A 294 -6.98 -4.85 -36.88
CA LYS A 294 -6.12 -3.92 -36.15
C LYS A 294 -6.89 -3.13 -35.08
N THR A 295 -8.14 -2.76 -35.35
CA THR A 295 -8.98 -1.99 -34.41
C THR A 295 -9.27 -2.81 -33.15
N ASN A 296 -9.74 -4.05 -33.32
CA ASN A 296 -10.01 -4.98 -32.23
C ASN A 296 -8.76 -5.27 -31.40
N ARG A 297 -7.59 -5.38 -32.04
CA ARG A 297 -6.31 -5.56 -31.36
C ARG A 297 -5.90 -4.33 -30.53
N ILE A 298 -6.03 -3.11 -31.08
CA ILE A 298 -5.74 -1.87 -30.36
C ILE A 298 -6.63 -1.74 -29.12
N HIS A 299 -7.95 -1.97 -29.27
CA HIS A 299 -8.87 -1.91 -28.14
C HIS A 299 -8.51 -2.92 -27.05
N ALA A 300 -8.19 -4.16 -27.42
CA ALA A 300 -7.81 -5.18 -26.46
C ALA A 300 -6.47 -4.84 -25.75
N LEU A 301 -5.51 -4.24 -26.46
CA LEU A 301 -4.26 -3.78 -25.86
C LEU A 301 -4.46 -2.60 -24.90
N ILE A 302 -5.36 -1.66 -25.23
CA ILE A 302 -5.73 -0.55 -24.33
C ILE A 302 -6.40 -1.10 -23.07
N GLU A 303 -7.30 -2.07 -23.24
CA GLU A 303 -7.92 -2.76 -22.12
C GLU A 303 -6.87 -3.35 -21.18
N ASP A 304 -5.87 -4.06 -21.71
CA ASP A 304 -4.81 -4.67 -20.92
C ASP A 304 -3.81 -3.67 -20.28
N LEU A 305 -3.92 -2.36 -20.54
CA LEU A 305 -3.11 -1.37 -19.83
C LEU A 305 -3.32 -1.41 -18.31
N GLU A 306 -4.50 -1.83 -17.86
CA GLU A 306 -4.79 -1.98 -16.42
C GLU A 306 -3.93 -3.07 -15.76
N GLU A 307 -3.31 -3.98 -16.52
CA GLU A 307 -2.41 -5.02 -16.03
C GLU A 307 -0.92 -4.64 -16.15
N VAL A 308 -0.61 -3.41 -16.60
CA VAL A 308 0.78 -2.95 -16.70
C VAL A 308 1.42 -2.87 -15.31
N PHE A 309 2.44 -3.69 -15.10
CA PHE A 309 3.26 -3.70 -13.89
C PHE A 309 4.71 -3.40 -14.24
N VAL A 310 5.24 -2.27 -13.77
CA VAL A 310 6.65 -1.91 -13.92
C VAL A 310 7.20 -1.53 -12.56
N ARG A 311 8.15 -2.31 -12.06
CA ARG A 311 8.87 -1.96 -10.83
C ARG A 311 9.70 -0.69 -10.99
N GLN A 312 9.79 0.09 -9.93
CA GLN A 312 10.74 1.19 -9.83
C GLN A 312 12.15 0.62 -9.61
N MET A 313 13.16 1.13 -10.33
CA MET A 313 14.53 0.58 -10.33
C MET A 313 15.51 1.34 -9.42
N GLY A 314 15.12 2.50 -8.90
CA GLY A 314 15.97 3.34 -8.05
C GLY A 314 15.18 4.40 -7.29
N GLN A 315 15.87 5.17 -6.45
CA GLN A 315 15.27 6.25 -5.67
C GLN A 315 16.13 7.53 -5.72
N PRO A 316 15.61 8.69 -6.14
CA PRO A 316 14.29 8.90 -6.74
C PRO A 316 14.34 8.50 -8.23
N ASP A 317 13.45 7.62 -8.67
CA ASP A 317 13.28 7.31 -10.10
C ASP A 317 11.81 7.02 -10.42
N TYR A 318 11.37 7.25 -11.65
CA TYR A 318 9.99 6.98 -12.08
C TYR A 318 9.93 5.69 -12.90
N PRO A 319 8.91 4.82 -12.75
CA PRO A 319 8.81 3.57 -13.49
C PRO A 319 8.94 3.74 -15.01
N TYR A 320 9.77 2.91 -15.66
CA TYR A 320 10.00 2.96 -17.10
C TYR A 320 8.86 2.28 -17.89
N LEU A 321 7.70 2.93 -17.96
CA LEU A 321 6.48 2.38 -18.57
C LEU A 321 6.61 2.02 -20.06
N ARG A 322 7.42 2.78 -20.81
CA ARG A 322 7.67 2.54 -22.24
C ARG A 322 8.23 1.14 -22.52
N GLY A 323 9.01 0.59 -21.59
CA GLY A 323 9.63 -0.72 -21.75
C GLY A 323 8.67 -1.89 -21.63
N HIS A 324 7.44 -1.67 -21.16
CA HIS A 324 6.49 -2.75 -20.93
C HIS A 324 5.97 -3.33 -22.27
N PRO A 325 5.89 -4.67 -22.44
CA PRO A 325 5.51 -5.30 -23.71
C PRO A 325 4.16 -4.83 -24.29
N ILE A 326 3.14 -4.63 -23.45
CA ILE A 326 1.82 -4.12 -23.88
C ILE A 326 1.96 -2.70 -24.47
N VAL A 327 2.77 -1.86 -23.84
CA VAL A 327 3.00 -0.48 -24.27
C VAL A 327 3.79 -0.46 -25.57
N GLN A 328 4.79 -1.33 -25.72
CA GLN A 328 5.53 -1.48 -26.98
C GLN A 328 4.63 -1.98 -28.11
N ALA A 329 3.74 -2.94 -27.84
CA ALA A 329 2.77 -3.42 -28.83
C ALA A 329 1.83 -2.28 -29.28
N LEU A 330 1.30 -1.47 -28.35
CA LEU A 330 0.50 -0.29 -28.69
C LEU A 330 1.27 0.74 -29.53
N ILE A 331 2.54 1.00 -29.18
CA ILE A 331 3.39 1.91 -29.95
C ILE A 331 3.59 1.38 -31.38
N ALA A 332 3.74 0.06 -31.54
CA ALA A 332 3.91 -0.58 -32.84
C ALA A 332 2.66 -0.50 -33.74
N GLU A 333 1.47 -0.36 -33.15
CA GLU A 333 0.24 -0.12 -33.93
C GLU A 333 0.24 1.26 -34.62
N GLY A 334 1.04 2.22 -34.15
CA GLY A 334 1.27 3.49 -34.85
C GLY A 334 0.08 4.44 -34.81
N VAL A 335 -0.15 5.16 -35.92
CA VAL A 335 -1.07 6.31 -35.97
C VAL A 335 -2.52 5.91 -35.71
N GLU A 336 -2.90 4.68 -36.06
CA GLU A 336 -4.25 4.15 -35.88
C GLU A 336 -4.61 3.95 -34.40
N ALA A 337 -3.62 3.84 -33.51
CA ALA A 337 -3.86 3.79 -32.06
C ALA A 337 -4.07 5.17 -31.42
N VAL A 338 -3.79 6.28 -32.14
CA VAL A 338 -3.78 7.62 -31.55
C VAL A 338 -5.15 8.06 -31.03
N GLU A 339 -6.21 7.96 -31.82
CA GLU A 339 -7.55 8.37 -31.35
C GLU A 339 -8.09 7.47 -30.22
N PRO A 340 -7.99 6.13 -30.28
CA PRO A 340 -8.32 5.28 -29.14
C PRO A 340 -7.53 5.62 -27.86
N LEU A 341 -6.24 5.92 -27.98
CA LEU A 341 -5.41 6.32 -26.84
C LEU A 341 -5.77 7.71 -26.32
N LEU A 342 -6.21 8.64 -27.17
CA LEU A 342 -6.74 9.94 -26.74
C LEU A 342 -8.03 9.78 -25.95
N ALA A 343 -8.95 8.93 -26.40
CA ALA A 343 -10.17 8.63 -25.67
C ALA A 343 -9.87 8.01 -24.29
N CYS A 344 -8.87 7.13 -24.23
CA CYS A 344 -8.35 6.56 -22.99
C CYS A 344 -7.73 7.64 -22.08
N LEU A 345 -6.88 8.52 -22.62
CA LEU A 345 -6.27 9.63 -21.87
C LEU A 345 -7.33 10.53 -21.22
N GLU A 346 -8.40 10.85 -21.92
CA GLU A 346 -9.44 11.77 -21.42
C GLU A 346 -10.28 11.13 -20.31
N ASN A 347 -10.72 9.89 -20.52
CA ASN A 347 -11.86 9.33 -19.79
C ASN A 347 -11.53 8.09 -18.95
N ASP A 348 -10.38 7.45 -19.14
CA ASP A 348 -10.07 6.21 -18.42
C ASP A 348 -9.68 6.50 -16.96
N THR A 349 -10.44 5.89 -16.05
CA THR A 349 -10.29 6.02 -14.60
C THR A 349 -9.61 4.81 -13.96
N ARG A 350 -9.29 3.76 -14.74
CA ARG A 350 -8.69 2.54 -14.23
C ARG A 350 -7.27 2.77 -13.76
N LEU A 351 -6.86 1.95 -12.79
CA LEU A 351 -5.49 1.87 -12.34
C LEU A 351 -4.73 0.77 -13.10
N THR A 352 -3.45 1.02 -13.33
CA THR A 352 -2.50 -0.04 -13.67
C THR A 352 -2.12 -0.82 -12.43
N ARG A 353 -1.25 -1.84 -12.53
CA ARG A 353 -0.63 -2.51 -11.38
C ARG A 353 0.62 -1.77 -10.85
N THR A 354 1.02 -0.70 -11.53
CA THR A 354 2.26 0.02 -11.24
C THR A 354 2.06 1.05 -10.13
N VAL A 355 2.96 1.05 -9.16
CA VAL A 355 2.97 1.99 -8.04
C VAL A 355 4.30 2.71 -8.00
N TYR A 356 4.23 4.05 -7.97
CA TYR A 356 5.39 4.91 -7.75
C TYR A 356 5.54 5.26 -6.28
N PHE A 357 6.77 5.29 -5.78
CA PHE A 357 7.09 5.75 -4.43
C PHE A 357 8.35 6.63 -4.43
N PHE A 358 8.40 7.64 -3.57
CA PHE A 358 9.54 8.56 -3.53
C PHE A 358 10.78 7.93 -2.86
N ARG A 359 10.57 7.41 -1.65
CA ARG A 359 11.52 6.61 -0.87
C ARG A 359 10.75 5.41 -0.34
N ASP A 360 11.38 4.24 -0.31
CA ASP A 360 10.77 3.02 0.23
C ASP A 360 10.37 3.18 1.70
N PHE A 361 11.17 3.96 2.44
CA PHE A 361 10.93 4.35 3.82
C PHE A 361 10.01 5.57 3.98
N SER A 362 9.42 6.12 2.90
CA SER A 362 8.36 7.13 2.97
C SER A 362 6.99 6.46 2.82
N ARG A 363 5.97 6.99 3.51
CA ARG A 363 4.58 6.50 3.38
C ARG A 363 3.87 6.94 2.10
N HIS A 364 4.56 7.62 1.19
CA HIS A 364 3.98 7.99 -0.11
C HIS A 364 3.86 6.78 -1.04
N ARG A 365 2.65 6.53 -1.56
CA ARG A 365 2.35 5.58 -2.65
C ARG A 365 1.44 6.25 -3.67
N LYS A 366 1.91 6.38 -4.92
CA LYS A 366 1.09 6.85 -6.05
C LYS A 366 0.73 5.65 -6.93
N LEU A 367 -0.56 5.35 -7.01
CA LEU A 367 -1.11 4.36 -7.93
C LEU A 367 -1.12 4.97 -9.33
N LEU A 368 -0.43 4.35 -10.30
CA LEU A 368 -0.40 4.89 -11.66
C LEU A 368 -1.65 4.46 -12.43
N SER A 369 -2.25 5.42 -13.13
CA SER A 369 -3.46 5.20 -13.92
C SER A 369 -3.18 4.70 -15.33
N VAL A 370 -4.20 4.10 -15.94
CA VAL A 370 -4.15 3.67 -17.35
C VAL A 370 -3.92 4.86 -18.30
N HIS A 371 -4.50 6.03 -18.01
CA HIS A 371 -4.31 7.24 -18.81
C HIS A 371 -2.86 7.76 -18.78
N GLU A 372 -2.13 7.60 -17.68
CA GLU A 372 -0.69 7.92 -17.63
C GLU A 372 0.09 7.05 -18.63
N VAL A 373 -0.23 5.75 -18.72
CA VAL A 373 0.40 4.84 -19.69
C VAL A 373 -0.03 5.16 -21.13
N ALA A 374 -1.29 5.52 -21.36
CA ALA A 374 -1.78 5.94 -22.66
C ALA A 374 -1.04 7.19 -23.18
N TYR A 375 -0.77 8.16 -22.30
CA TYR A 375 0.06 9.31 -22.63
C TYR A 375 1.49 8.92 -23.05
N ILE A 376 2.11 7.97 -22.34
CA ILE A 376 3.43 7.46 -22.72
C ILE A 376 3.40 6.80 -24.10
N ALA A 377 2.37 6.01 -24.43
CA ALA A 377 2.22 5.45 -25.77
C ALA A 377 2.05 6.55 -26.84
N LEU A 378 1.18 7.54 -26.62
CA LEU A 378 0.92 8.67 -27.52
C LEU A 378 2.19 9.45 -27.86
N THR A 379 2.95 9.85 -26.85
CA THR A 379 4.19 10.64 -27.03
C THR A 379 5.26 9.87 -27.81
N ASN A 380 5.29 8.53 -27.68
CA ASN A 380 6.22 7.68 -28.42
C ASN A 380 5.78 7.45 -29.87
N ILE A 381 4.49 7.26 -30.13
CA ILE A 381 3.94 7.18 -31.50
C ILE A 381 4.20 8.49 -32.25
N LEU A 382 3.90 9.63 -31.62
CA LEU A 382 4.01 10.95 -32.22
C LEU A 382 5.45 11.51 -32.20
N LYS A 383 6.34 10.90 -31.42
CA LYS A 383 7.73 11.31 -31.20
C LYS A 383 7.82 12.79 -30.80
N THR A 384 7.03 13.18 -29.81
CA THR A 384 6.96 14.55 -29.26
C THR A 384 6.38 14.51 -27.85
N SER A 385 6.79 15.45 -27.00
CA SER A 385 6.14 15.69 -25.71
C SER A 385 5.11 16.81 -25.82
N PHE A 386 4.12 16.80 -24.91
CA PHE A 386 3.06 17.82 -24.81
C PHE A 386 2.97 18.47 -23.43
N CYS A 387 3.83 18.05 -22.50
CA CYS A 387 4.04 18.67 -21.20
C CYS A 387 5.50 18.47 -20.78
N GLU A 388 5.98 19.29 -19.86
CA GLU A 388 7.29 19.05 -19.25
C GLU A 388 7.22 17.85 -18.28
N LYS A 389 8.37 17.20 -18.05
CA LYS A 389 8.44 15.99 -17.20
C LYS A 389 7.92 16.24 -15.78
N PHE A 390 8.14 17.46 -15.25
CA PHE A 390 7.70 17.86 -13.91
C PHE A 390 6.21 18.26 -13.89
N GLU A 391 5.66 18.74 -15.00
CA GLU A 391 4.25 19.11 -15.12
C GLU A 391 3.32 17.91 -15.35
N LEU A 392 3.86 16.78 -15.82
CA LEU A 392 3.07 15.59 -16.16
C LEU A 392 2.21 15.12 -14.96
N THR A 393 2.82 15.08 -13.77
CA THR A 393 2.11 14.69 -12.55
C THR A 393 1.00 15.68 -12.23
N ASP A 394 1.27 16.99 -12.27
CA ASP A 394 0.26 17.99 -11.94
C ASP A 394 -0.89 18.04 -12.95
N ARG A 395 -0.59 17.89 -14.25
CA ARG A 395 -1.60 17.94 -15.32
C ARG A 395 -2.44 16.68 -15.42
N LEU A 396 -1.85 15.49 -15.24
CA LEU A 396 -2.59 14.23 -15.35
C LEU A 396 -3.27 13.81 -14.05
N TYR A 397 -2.69 14.19 -12.91
CA TYR A 397 -3.16 13.78 -11.59
C TYR A 397 -3.87 14.93 -10.86
N SER A 398 -3.15 16.03 -10.55
CA SER A 398 -3.67 17.10 -9.69
C SER A 398 -4.84 17.88 -10.31
N GLN A 399 -4.84 18.07 -11.63
CA GLN A 399 -5.92 18.74 -12.38
C GLN A 399 -7.05 17.79 -12.82
N GLY A 400 -6.93 16.49 -12.52
CA GLY A 400 -7.95 15.49 -12.83
C GLY A 400 -8.34 15.45 -14.31
N THR A 401 -9.63 15.25 -14.58
CA THR A 401 -10.18 15.09 -15.95
C THR A 401 -9.96 16.31 -16.83
N GLU A 402 -10.06 17.53 -16.28
CA GLU A 402 -9.88 18.76 -17.04
C GLU A 402 -8.46 18.88 -17.60
N GLY A 403 -7.44 18.60 -16.76
CA GLY A 403 -6.05 18.60 -17.20
C GLY A 403 -5.75 17.56 -18.29
N ARG A 404 -6.36 16.38 -18.20
CA ARG A 404 -6.24 15.33 -19.23
C ARG A 404 -6.87 15.74 -20.56
N GLN A 405 -8.06 16.36 -20.51
CA GLN A 405 -8.74 16.89 -21.70
C GLN A 405 -7.96 18.03 -22.34
N GLU A 406 -7.31 18.90 -21.56
CA GLU A 406 -6.43 19.95 -22.09
C GLU A 406 -5.24 19.34 -22.85
N ILE A 407 -4.60 18.30 -22.30
CA ILE A 407 -3.51 17.61 -23.00
C ILE A 407 -4.01 16.93 -24.27
N ALA A 408 -5.15 16.23 -24.22
CA ALA A 408 -5.73 15.60 -25.41
C ALA A 408 -6.06 16.64 -26.50
N ALA A 409 -6.58 17.82 -26.12
CA ALA A 409 -6.83 18.93 -27.04
C ALA A 409 -5.53 19.43 -27.70
N LYS A 410 -4.44 19.60 -26.95
CA LYS A 410 -3.11 19.96 -27.50
C LYS A 410 -2.60 18.92 -28.50
N ILE A 411 -2.80 17.64 -28.22
CA ILE A 411 -2.42 16.56 -29.14
C ILE A 411 -3.24 16.66 -30.43
N ARG A 412 -4.57 16.84 -30.34
CA ARG A 412 -5.43 16.99 -31.53
C ARG A 412 -5.08 18.24 -32.34
N GLU A 413 -4.74 19.35 -31.69
CA GLU A 413 -4.22 20.53 -32.39
C GLU A 413 -2.93 20.22 -33.15
N TYR A 414 -1.98 19.54 -32.49
CA TYR A 414 -0.74 19.12 -33.12
C TYR A 414 -0.97 18.22 -34.34
N LEU A 415 -1.95 17.30 -34.28
CA LEU A 415 -2.27 16.42 -35.41
C LEU A 415 -2.72 17.20 -36.66
N ARG A 416 -3.41 18.34 -36.48
CA ARG A 416 -3.89 19.23 -37.57
C ARG A 416 -2.78 20.08 -38.18
N LEU A 417 -1.61 20.20 -37.55
CA LEU A 417 -0.49 20.96 -38.09
C LEU A 417 0.06 20.31 -39.37
N ASN A 418 0.43 21.15 -40.34
CA ASN A 418 1.19 20.70 -41.50
C ASN A 418 2.61 20.22 -41.10
N PRO A 419 3.31 19.45 -41.95
CA PRO A 419 4.61 18.87 -41.60
C PRO A 419 5.66 19.90 -41.16
N ILE A 420 5.72 21.08 -41.78
CA ILE A 420 6.66 22.14 -41.44
C ILE A 420 6.39 22.67 -40.03
N ARG A 421 5.12 22.97 -39.71
CA ARG A 421 4.71 23.42 -38.38
C ARG A 421 4.96 22.35 -37.31
N LYS A 422 4.82 21.07 -37.63
CA LYS A 422 5.16 19.96 -36.72
C LYS A 422 6.66 19.94 -36.38
N ILE A 423 7.54 20.26 -37.33
CA ILE A 423 8.99 20.37 -37.08
C ILE A 423 9.25 21.51 -36.08
N PHE A 424 8.69 22.70 -36.31
CA PHE A 424 8.84 23.83 -35.39
C PHE A 424 8.27 23.54 -34.00
N TYR A 425 7.11 22.89 -33.92
CA TYR A 425 6.53 22.47 -32.64
C TYR A 425 7.49 21.55 -31.88
N LYS A 426 8.02 20.52 -32.54
CA LYS A 426 9.00 19.59 -31.93
C LYS A 426 10.26 20.31 -31.48
N LEU A 427 10.76 21.28 -32.24
CA LEU A 427 11.95 22.05 -31.85
C LEU A 427 11.69 22.92 -30.61
N ARG A 428 10.50 23.51 -30.50
CA ARG A 428 10.09 24.32 -29.34
C ARG A 428 9.90 23.50 -28.07
N HIS A 429 9.51 22.22 -28.22
CA HIS A 429 9.19 21.31 -27.12
C HIS A 429 10.21 20.17 -26.96
N ARG A 430 11.44 20.34 -27.47
CA ARG A 430 12.59 19.52 -27.10
C ARG A 430 13.16 20.02 -25.78
N LEU A 431 12.71 19.43 -24.68
CA LEU A 431 13.39 19.44 -23.39
C LEU A 431 13.62 17.98 -22.95
#